data_AF-A0A928QQE9-F1
#
_entry.id   AF-A0A928QQE9-F1
#
_cell.length_a   1.000
_cell.length_b   1.000
_cell.length_c   1.000
_cell.angle_alpha   90.00
_cell.angle_beta   90.00
_cell.angle_gamma   90.00
#
_symmetry.space_group_name_H-M   'P 1'
#
loop_
_entity.id
_entity.type
_entity.pdbx_description
1 polymer ?
#
loop_
_entity_poly.entity_id
_entity_poly.type
_entity_poly.pdbx_seq_one_letter_code
_entity_poly.pdbx_strand_id
1 'polypeptide(L)'
;MSYCGRDCNACANAACAGCQKGPGHRLGDCQIAKCCHNRMIGGCNFCGANPCLRHEQRRDPSTPDPTKAKFMRLSKQLMVLFWLHIAGEIIAILNNDWLPELIGKILSLLSFAVSVTLIVFFFLLGKSNTKFRMAGILYICINAIALIAILLLSQMNPYDDGLYSALSLINYIVLFLLAVLTLLAVAQCIEIKAHVEMLHRVDGYMADKWEGLYKRYLICYIGGTASIVILTMLWLSTLVEIVLFGVMIFGIVNQITYLVYLHQTAKCFDKASKYRRFHNPNTGFGHMNRNERGEFVEQPLDTVKADRPQTDNMGGYHSISKIR
;
A
#
# COMPACT_ATOMS: atom_id res chain seq x y z
N MET A 1 0.92 26.49 -46.80
CA MET A 1 1.86 25.55 -46.16
C MET A 1 2.99 26.34 -45.50
N SER A 2 3.45 25.85 -44.35
CA SER A 2 4.57 26.34 -43.52
C SER A 2 4.58 27.83 -43.11
N TYR A 3 3.88 28.14 -42.02
CA TYR A 3 4.21 29.29 -41.17
C TYR A 3 4.60 28.86 -39.74
N CYS A 4 5.26 27.70 -39.65
CA CYS A 4 6.35 27.36 -38.72
C CYS A 4 6.81 25.95 -39.07
N GLY A 5 7.48 25.80 -40.21
CA GLY A 5 8.02 24.53 -40.69
C GLY A 5 9.50 24.37 -40.33
N ARG A 6 9.85 24.29 -39.04
CA ARG A 6 11.19 23.86 -38.60
C ARG A 6 11.19 23.40 -37.14
N ASP A 7 12.05 22.41 -36.87
CA ASP A 7 12.22 21.73 -35.57
C ASP A 7 12.46 22.69 -34.41
N CYS A 8 11.93 22.34 -33.23
CA CYS A 8 12.09 23.12 -32.00
C CYS A 8 13.57 23.42 -31.65
N ASN A 9 14.50 22.57 -32.08
CA ASN A 9 15.93 22.78 -31.92
C ASN A 9 16.48 23.99 -32.70
N ALA A 10 15.81 24.41 -33.78
CA ALA A 10 16.18 25.61 -34.54
C ALA A 10 15.78 26.92 -33.83
N CYS A 11 14.76 26.90 -32.96
CA CYS A 11 14.36 28.10 -32.19
C CYS A 11 15.32 28.43 -31.04
N ALA A 12 16.20 27.52 -30.62
CA ALA A 12 17.17 27.79 -29.56
C ALA A 12 18.22 28.84 -29.97
N ASN A 13 18.50 28.95 -31.27
CA ASN A 13 19.61 29.77 -31.79
C ASN A 13 19.18 30.94 -32.69
N ALA A 14 17.89 31.06 -33.02
CA ALA A 14 17.39 32.16 -33.85
C ALA A 14 16.11 32.73 -33.24
N ALA A 15 16.08 34.05 -33.06
CA ALA A 15 14.91 34.80 -32.63
C ALA A 15 13.69 34.42 -33.48
N CYS A 16 12.84 33.53 -32.94
CA CYS A 16 11.73 32.97 -33.70
C CYS A 16 10.72 34.07 -34.03
N ALA A 17 10.48 34.30 -35.34
CA ALA A 17 9.63 35.37 -35.85
C ALA A 17 8.18 35.32 -35.30
N GLY A 18 7.72 34.14 -34.86
CA GLY A 18 6.42 33.97 -34.19
C GLY A 18 6.33 34.61 -32.80
N CYS A 19 7.45 34.81 -32.10
CA CYS A 19 7.49 35.52 -30.81
C CYS A 19 7.56 37.03 -30.93
N GLN A 20 8.03 37.57 -32.07
CA GLN A 20 8.21 39.02 -32.24
C GLN A 20 6.88 39.76 -32.42
N LYS A 21 5.81 39.04 -32.76
CA LYS A 21 4.47 39.61 -32.82
C LYS A 21 3.90 39.57 -31.41
N GLY A 22 3.83 40.74 -30.78
CA GLY A 22 3.32 40.94 -29.43
C GLY A 22 1.90 40.38 -29.19
N PRO A 23 1.35 40.55 -27.98
CA PRO A 23 0.09 39.92 -27.58
C PRO A 23 -1.04 40.23 -28.58
N GLY A 24 -1.70 39.19 -29.10
CA GLY A 24 -2.81 39.31 -30.05
C GLY A 24 -2.76 38.42 -31.30
N HIS A 25 -1.75 37.56 -31.47
CA HIS A 25 -1.66 36.64 -32.62
C HIS A 25 -1.79 35.16 -32.23
N ARG A 26 -2.44 34.38 -33.10
CA ARG A 26 -2.62 32.92 -32.94
C ARG A 26 -1.25 32.24 -33.00
N LEU A 27 -0.77 31.80 -31.85
CA LEU A 27 0.40 30.94 -31.76
C LEU A 27 0.09 29.60 -32.46
N GLY A 28 0.95 29.18 -33.39
CA GLY A 28 0.87 27.84 -33.99
C GLY A 28 1.07 26.72 -32.96
N ASP A 29 1.15 25.46 -33.42
CA ASP A 29 1.16 24.27 -32.56
C ASP A 29 2.41 24.06 -31.69
N CYS A 30 3.34 25.02 -31.65
CA CYS A 30 4.53 24.94 -30.82
C CYS A 30 4.18 25.01 -29.32
N GLN A 31 4.38 23.89 -28.61
CA GLN A 31 4.07 23.77 -27.17
C GLN A 31 4.96 24.69 -26.31
N ILE A 32 6.21 24.93 -26.72
CA ILE A 32 7.14 25.84 -26.04
C ILE A 32 6.61 27.28 -26.07
N ALA A 33 6.09 27.71 -27.23
CA ALA A 33 5.53 29.05 -27.39
C ALA A 33 4.26 29.24 -26.53
N LYS A 34 3.42 28.19 -26.41
CA LYS A 34 2.26 28.17 -25.50
C LYS A 34 2.70 28.24 -24.01
N CYS A 35 3.76 27.53 -23.62
CA CYS A 35 4.30 27.57 -22.26
C CYS A 35 4.82 28.96 -21.86
N CYS A 36 5.60 29.62 -22.73
CA CYS A 36 6.12 30.96 -22.49
C CYS A 36 4.99 32.01 -22.44
N HIS A 37 3.97 31.90 -23.31
CA HIS A 37 2.80 32.77 -23.32
C HIS A 37 1.99 32.69 -22.02
N ASN A 38 1.66 31.47 -21.57
CA ASN A 38 0.86 31.25 -20.35
C ASN A 38 1.55 31.71 -19.07
N ARG A 39 2.88 31.80 -19.08
CA ARG A 39 3.68 32.26 -17.93
C ARG A 39 4.06 33.75 -18.01
N MET A 40 3.56 34.48 -19.01
CA MET A 40 3.86 35.91 -19.23
C MET A 40 5.36 36.24 -19.15
N ILE A 41 6.20 35.36 -19.72
CA ILE A 41 7.65 35.56 -19.69
C ILE A 41 8.02 36.53 -20.80
N GLY A 42 8.64 37.66 -20.43
CA GLY A 42 8.95 38.77 -21.33
C GLY A 42 10.00 38.41 -22.38
N GLY A 43 9.58 38.23 -23.62
CA GLY A 43 10.45 38.15 -24.80
C GLY A 43 11.05 36.76 -25.09
N CYS A 44 11.23 36.48 -26.38
CA CYS A 44 11.68 35.16 -26.88
C CYS A 44 13.11 34.78 -26.44
N ASN A 45 13.96 35.77 -26.12
CA ASN A 45 15.33 35.55 -25.65
C ASN A 45 15.40 34.78 -24.33
N PHE A 46 14.33 34.80 -23.53
CA PHE A 46 14.26 34.05 -22.28
C PHE A 46 13.77 32.60 -22.47
N CYS A 47 13.13 32.24 -23.59
CA CYS A 47 12.61 30.88 -23.76
C CYS A 47 13.76 29.84 -23.83
N GLY A 48 14.92 30.17 -24.42
CA GLY A 48 16.09 29.28 -24.51
C GLY A 48 16.70 28.89 -23.15
N ALA A 49 16.59 29.77 -22.15
CA ALA A 49 17.13 29.56 -20.80
C ALA A 49 16.06 29.14 -19.77
N ASN A 50 14.82 28.94 -20.20
CA ASN A 50 13.68 28.79 -19.31
C ASN A 50 13.40 27.33 -18.88
N PRO A 51 12.70 27.15 -17.74
CA PRO A 51 12.27 25.83 -17.26
C PRO A 51 11.33 25.10 -18.23
N CYS A 52 10.70 25.78 -19.21
CA CYS A 52 9.85 25.13 -20.23
C CYS A 52 10.66 24.19 -21.14
N LEU A 53 11.81 24.62 -21.66
CA LEU A 53 12.69 23.77 -22.49
C LEU A 53 13.28 22.60 -21.68
N ARG A 54 13.65 22.88 -20.42
CA ARG A 54 14.14 21.85 -19.48
C ARG A 54 13.05 20.85 -19.09
N HIS A 55 11.79 21.27 -19.07
CA HIS A 55 10.62 20.41 -18.82
C HIS A 55 10.25 19.57 -20.05
N GLU A 56 10.46 20.09 -21.26
CA GLU A 56 10.20 19.37 -22.52
C GLU A 56 11.33 18.38 -22.84
N GLN A 57 12.58 18.73 -22.54
CA GLN A 57 13.73 17.82 -22.65
C GLN A 57 13.75 16.74 -21.56
N ARG A 58 13.13 16.99 -20.39
CA ARG A 58 12.76 15.93 -19.41
C ARG A 58 11.53 15.12 -19.79
N ARG A 59 10.83 15.51 -20.86
CA ARG A 59 9.62 14.86 -21.38
C ARG A 59 9.94 13.91 -22.53
N ASP A 60 11.21 13.53 -22.68
CA ASP A 60 11.59 12.49 -23.63
C ASP A 60 10.85 11.19 -23.24
N PRO A 61 9.90 10.71 -24.06
CA PRO A 61 9.09 9.53 -23.75
C PRO A 61 9.91 8.25 -23.66
N SER A 62 11.21 8.31 -23.99
CA SER A 62 12.18 7.23 -23.88
C SER A 62 12.86 7.13 -22.50
N THR A 63 12.73 8.12 -21.62
CA THR A 63 13.27 8.01 -20.25
C THR A 63 12.33 7.17 -19.37
N PRO A 64 12.78 6.02 -18.82
CA PRO A 64 11.93 5.18 -17.99
C PRO A 64 11.55 5.93 -16.73
N ASP A 65 10.26 6.23 -16.55
CA ASP A 65 9.75 6.86 -15.34
C ASP A 65 10.05 5.95 -14.13
N PRO A 66 10.98 6.36 -13.23
CA PRO A 66 11.41 5.51 -12.12
C PRO A 66 10.25 5.20 -11.16
N THR A 67 9.23 6.06 -11.15
CA THR A 67 8.02 5.92 -10.38
C THR A 67 7.15 4.77 -10.87
N LYS A 68 6.94 4.71 -12.18
CA LYS A 68 6.17 3.66 -12.84
C LYS A 68 6.82 2.29 -12.63
N ALA A 69 8.14 2.21 -12.80
CA ALA A 69 8.90 0.99 -12.55
C ALA A 69 8.79 0.53 -11.09
N LYS A 70 8.80 1.48 -10.14
CA LYS A 70 8.61 1.19 -8.70
C LYS A 70 7.21 0.64 -8.42
N PHE A 71 6.15 1.26 -8.92
CA PHE A 71 4.78 0.77 -8.71
C PHE A 71 4.52 -0.58 -9.35
N MET A 72 5.03 -0.81 -10.57
CA MET A 72 4.93 -2.11 -11.22
C MET A 72 5.64 -3.20 -10.42
N ARG A 73 6.83 -2.90 -9.88
CA ARG A 73 7.57 -3.83 -9.01
C ARG A 73 6.79 -4.14 -7.73
N LEU A 74 6.26 -3.12 -7.07
CA LEU A 74 5.47 -3.28 -5.84
C LEU A 74 4.20 -4.10 -6.09
N SER A 75 3.48 -3.84 -7.19
CA SER A 75 2.30 -4.62 -7.57
C SER A 75 2.62 -6.10 -7.73
N LYS A 76 3.70 -6.44 -8.47
CA LYS A 76 4.15 -7.83 -8.64
C LYS A 76 4.53 -8.48 -7.31
N GLN A 77 5.27 -7.77 -6.47
CA GLN A 77 5.68 -8.27 -5.15
C GLN A 77 4.49 -8.55 -4.23
N LEU A 78 3.51 -7.64 -4.18
CA LEU A 78 2.28 -7.83 -3.41
C LEU A 78 1.41 -8.96 -3.95
N MET A 79 1.37 -9.14 -5.28
CA MET A 79 0.64 -10.25 -5.88
C MET A 79 1.27 -11.60 -5.53
N VAL A 80 2.62 -11.68 -5.50
CA VAL A 80 3.31 -12.88 -5.04
C VAL A 80 3.06 -13.12 -3.55
N LEU A 81 3.08 -12.06 -2.72
CA LEU A 81 2.74 -12.16 -1.29
C LEU A 81 1.32 -12.74 -1.10
N PHE A 82 0.35 -12.30 -1.90
CA PHE A 82 -1.02 -12.82 -1.87
C PHE A 82 -1.09 -14.33 -2.13
N TRP A 83 -0.42 -14.81 -3.18
CA TRP A 83 -0.40 -16.24 -3.50
C TRP A 83 0.36 -17.07 -2.46
N LEU A 84 1.46 -16.53 -1.93
CA LEU A 84 2.22 -17.19 -0.86
C LEU A 84 1.41 -17.30 0.43
N HIS A 85 0.64 -16.27 0.77
CA HIS A 85 -0.22 -16.30 1.94
C HIS A 85 -1.29 -17.38 1.80
N ILE A 86 -1.96 -17.46 0.66
CA ILE A 86 -2.93 -18.53 0.35
C ILE A 86 -2.26 -19.91 0.43
N ALA A 87 -1.09 -20.08 -0.19
CA ALA A 87 -0.38 -21.35 -0.16
C ALA A 87 -0.01 -21.76 1.28
N GLY A 88 0.45 -20.81 2.09
CA GLY A 88 0.78 -21.03 3.49
C GLY A 88 -0.42 -21.52 4.31
N GLU A 89 -1.57 -20.86 4.19
CA GLU A 89 -2.80 -21.25 4.89
C GLU A 89 -3.29 -22.64 4.44
N ILE A 90 -3.23 -22.95 3.13
CA ILE A 90 -3.60 -24.27 2.61
C ILE A 90 -2.67 -25.36 3.16
N ILE A 91 -1.35 -25.12 3.18
CA ILE A 91 -0.39 -26.09 3.72
C ILE A 91 -0.61 -26.29 5.22
N ALA A 92 -0.90 -25.22 5.97
CA ALA A 92 -1.20 -25.32 7.39
C ALA A 92 -2.43 -26.19 7.66
N ILE A 93 -3.50 -26.03 6.86
CA ILE A 93 -4.70 -26.87 6.96
C ILE A 93 -4.44 -28.32 6.55
N LEU A 94 -3.58 -28.55 5.55
CA LEU A 94 -3.24 -29.89 5.08
C LEU A 94 -2.33 -30.64 6.05
N ASN A 95 -1.44 -29.94 6.76
CA ASN A 95 -0.46 -30.54 7.66
C ASN A 95 -1.13 -31.01 8.96
N ASN A 96 -1.78 -32.18 8.89
CA ASN A 96 -2.41 -32.84 10.01
C ASN A 96 -1.81 -34.23 10.24
N ASP A 97 -1.93 -34.72 11.48
CA ASP A 97 -1.33 -35.98 11.94
C ASP A 97 -1.91 -37.25 11.30
N TRP A 98 -3.03 -37.15 10.58
CA TRP A 98 -3.66 -38.29 9.89
C TRP A 98 -3.04 -38.61 8.52
N LEU A 99 -2.12 -37.78 8.04
CA LEU A 99 -1.40 -38.05 6.79
C LEU A 99 -0.25 -39.04 6.99
N PRO A 100 0.05 -39.86 5.97
CA PRO A 100 1.25 -40.69 5.96
C PRO A 100 2.51 -39.88 6.28
N GLU A 101 3.43 -40.44 7.07
CA GLU A 101 4.62 -39.76 7.59
C GLU A 101 5.47 -39.09 6.48
N LEU A 102 5.58 -39.75 5.32
CA LEU A 102 6.29 -39.20 4.16
C LEU A 102 5.62 -37.92 3.63
N ILE A 103 4.29 -37.90 3.57
CA ILE A 103 3.50 -36.74 3.12
C ILE A 103 3.60 -35.62 4.15
N GLY A 104 3.52 -35.95 5.45
CA GLY A 104 3.70 -34.98 6.54
C GLY A 104 5.09 -34.30 6.49
N LYS A 105 6.16 -35.07 6.24
CA LYS A 105 7.51 -34.52 6.05
C LYS A 105 7.60 -33.60 4.84
N ILE A 106 7.02 -33.97 3.71
CA ILE A 106 6.99 -33.13 2.49
C ILE A 106 6.23 -31.82 2.76
N LEU A 107 5.06 -31.87 3.40
CA LEU A 107 4.27 -30.69 3.73
C LEU A 107 4.99 -29.78 4.73
N SER A 108 5.70 -30.36 5.70
CA SER A 108 6.50 -29.60 6.66
C SER A 108 7.67 -28.87 5.99
N LEU A 109 8.38 -29.54 5.07
CA LEU A 109 9.41 -28.92 4.25
C LEU A 109 8.84 -27.80 3.36
N LEU A 110 7.66 -28.00 2.80
CA LEU A 110 6.98 -27.01 1.98
C LEU A 110 6.53 -25.80 2.82
N SER A 111 6.00 -26.03 4.02
CA SER A 111 5.63 -24.97 4.97
C SER A 111 6.85 -24.12 5.36
N PHE A 112 7.99 -24.77 5.61
CA PHE A 112 9.25 -24.09 5.87
C PHE A 112 9.70 -23.26 4.66
N ALA A 113 9.65 -23.82 3.45
CA ALA A 113 10.01 -23.11 2.22
C ALA A 113 9.12 -21.88 1.97
N VAL A 114 7.81 -22.00 2.18
CA VAL A 114 6.85 -20.88 2.06
C VAL A 114 7.14 -19.81 3.11
N SER A 115 7.39 -20.20 4.36
CA SER A 115 7.72 -19.29 5.45
C SER A 115 8.99 -18.49 5.16
N VAL A 116 10.06 -19.15 4.71
CA VAL A 116 11.31 -18.49 4.30
C VAL A 116 11.05 -17.54 3.13
N THR A 117 10.26 -17.97 2.14
CA THR A 117 9.94 -17.15 0.97
C THR A 117 9.16 -15.89 1.39
N LEU A 118 8.16 -16.01 2.26
CA LEU A 118 7.41 -14.88 2.82
C LEU A 118 8.35 -13.88 3.50
N ILE A 119 9.26 -14.36 4.35
CA ILE A 119 10.27 -13.52 5.02
C ILE A 119 11.11 -12.76 3.98
N VAL A 120 11.61 -13.43 2.94
CA VAL A 120 12.37 -12.77 1.85
C VAL A 120 11.54 -11.66 1.20
N PHE A 121 10.25 -11.91 0.92
CA PHE A 121 9.37 -10.89 0.36
C PHE A 121 9.14 -9.70 1.31
N PHE A 122 9.06 -9.93 2.63
CA PHE A 122 9.02 -8.84 3.62
C PHE A 122 10.29 -7.98 3.58
N PHE A 123 11.47 -8.59 3.44
CA PHE A 123 12.72 -7.81 3.28
C PHE A 123 12.79 -7.07 1.94
N LEU A 124 12.27 -7.66 0.85
CA LEU A 124 12.17 -7.01 -0.45
C LEU A 124 11.23 -5.79 -0.40
N LEU A 125 10.08 -5.91 0.25
CA LEU A 125 9.16 -4.80 0.54
C LEU A 125 9.76 -3.82 1.55
N GLY A 126 10.63 -4.30 2.44
CA GLY A 126 11.41 -3.53 3.41
C GLY A 126 12.29 -2.45 2.78
N LYS A 127 12.69 -2.62 1.51
CA LYS A 127 13.39 -1.59 0.73
C LYS A 127 12.51 -0.36 0.46
N SER A 128 11.18 -0.51 0.55
CA SER A 128 10.21 0.56 0.31
C SER A 128 9.62 1.15 1.59
N ASN A 129 9.41 0.33 2.62
CA ASN A 129 8.91 0.76 3.93
C ASN A 129 9.61 -0.05 5.03
N THR A 130 10.21 0.63 6.01
CA THR A 130 10.95 0.02 7.12
C THR A 130 10.07 -0.87 8.01
N LYS A 131 8.76 -0.63 8.07
CA LYS A 131 7.81 -1.47 8.82
C LYS A 131 7.73 -2.90 8.29
N PHE A 132 7.81 -3.11 6.97
CA PHE A 132 7.88 -4.47 6.41
C PHE A 132 9.15 -5.20 6.83
N ARG A 133 10.28 -4.49 6.91
CA ARG A 133 11.54 -5.06 7.42
C ARG A 133 11.40 -5.45 8.89
N MET A 134 10.74 -4.62 9.70
CA MET A 134 10.51 -4.92 11.12
C MET A 134 9.57 -6.12 11.30
N ALA A 135 8.50 -6.23 10.51
CA ALA A 135 7.64 -7.41 10.50
C ALA A 135 8.42 -8.68 10.11
N GLY A 136 9.25 -8.60 9.06
CA GLY A 136 10.11 -9.71 8.65
C GLY A 136 11.09 -10.18 9.74
N ILE A 137 11.70 -9.26 10.49
CA ILE A 137 12.57 -9.60 11.63
C ILE A 137 11.78 -10.31 12.73
N LEU A 138 10.58 -9.84 13.05
CA LEU A 138 9.73 -10.50 14.06
C LEU A 138 9.33 -11.90 13.63
N TYR A 139 8.96 -12.11 12.36
CA TYR A 139 8.66 -13.44 11.83
C TYR A 139 9.87 -14.38 11.92
N ILE A 140 11.10 -13.90 11.70
CA ILE A 140 12.32 -14.71 11.93
C ILE A 140 12.43 -15.11 13.41
N CYS A 141 12.31 -14.15 14.33
CA CYS A 141 12.41 -14.42 15.76
C CYS A 141 11.36 -15.45 16.21
N ILE A 142 10.12 -15.32 15.72
CA ILE A 142 9.03 -16.24 16.05
C ILE A 142 9.34 -17.66 15.56
N ASN A 143 9.80 -17.81 14.30
CA ASN A 143 10.17 -19.13 13.76
C ASN A 143 11.36 -19.74 14.52
N ALA A 144 12.34 -18.94 14.92
CA ALA A 144 13.47 -19.40 15.72
C ALA A 144 13.03 -19.85 17.12
N ILE A 145 12.16 -19.08 17.78
CA ILE A 145 11.58 -19.43 19.09
C ILE A 145 10.78 -20.73 18.99
N ALA A 146 9.96 -20.88 17.96
CA ALA A 146 9.18 -22.10 17.72
C ALA A 146 10.10 -23.33 17.52
N LEU A 147 11.17 -23.19 16.72
CA LEU A 147 12.14 -24.27 16.51
C LEU A 147 12.85 -24.66 17.81
N ILE A 148 13.31 -23.68 18.59
CA ILE A 148 13.96 -23.92 19.88
C ILE A 148 12.99 -24.64 20.82
N ALA A 149 11.73 -24.22 20.88
CA ALA A 149 10.72 -24.86 21.71
C ALA A 149 10.46 -26.32 21.32
N ILE A 150 10.37 -26.63 20.02
CA ILE A 150 10.23 -28.01 19.54
C ILE A 150 11.44 -28.86 19.95
N LEU A 151 12.66 -28.34 19.79
CA LEU A 151 13.88 -29.04 20.18
C LEU A 151 13.91 -29.32 21.70
N LEU A 152 13.54 -28.34 22.53
CA LEU A 152 13.48 -28.50 23.98
C LEU A 152 12.39 -29.51 24.39
N LEU A 153 11.20 -29.44 23.79
CA LEU A 153 10.11 -30.38 24.07
C LEU A 153 10.47 -31.82 23.67
N SER A 154 11.22 -32.01 22.59
CA SER A 154 11.66 -33.33 22.14
C SER A 154 12.66 -34.02 23.09
N GLN A 155 13.33 -33.24 23.95
CA GLN A 155 14.27 -33.75 24.95
C GLN A 155 13.61 -34.06 26.30
N MET A 156 12.37 -33.61 26.52
CA MET A 156 11.66 -33.86 27.77
C MET A 156 11.00 -35.23 27.73
N ASN A 157 11.40 -36.11 28.64
CA ASN A 157 10.83 -37.45 28.76
C ASN A 157 9.52 -37.38 29.58
N PRO A 158 8.34 -37.65 28.99
CA PRO A 158 7.05 -37.40 29.63
C PRO A 158 6.69 -38.39 30.75
N TYR A 159 7.57 -39.34 31.08
CA TYR A 159 7.24 -40.49 31.93
C TYR A 159 7.77 -40.41 33.37
N ASP A 160 8.62 -39.44 33.70
CA ASP A 160 9.39 -39.48 34.96
C ASP A 160 8.78 -38.65 36.11
N ASP A 161 7.88 -37.70 35.82
CA ASP A 161 7.40 -36.76 36.83
C ASP A 161 5.86 -36.86 37.03
N GLY A 162 5.42 -36.96 38.29
CA GLY A 162 4.03 -37.22 38.69
C GLY A 162 2.99 -36.13 38.34
N LEU A 163 1.71 -36.35 38.69
CA LEU A 163 0.55 -35.51 38.30
C LEU A 163 0.71 -33.98 38.50
N TYR A 164 1.45 -33.54 39.53
CA TYR A 164 1.72 -32.12 39.81
C TYR A 164 2.74 -31.47 38.84
N SER A 165 3.67 -32.25 38.26
CA SER A 165 4.57 -31.75 37.22
C SER A 165 3.83 -31.64 35.87
N ALA A 166 2.90 -32.55 35.58
CA ALA A 166 2.14 -32.54 34.34
C ALA A 166 1.21 -31.30 34.22
N LEU A 167 0.52 -30.94 35.31
CA LEU A 167 -0.33 -29.73 35.34
C LEU A 167 0.48 -28.43 35.25
N SER A 168 1.64 -28.37 35.90
CA SER A 168 2.52 -27.20 35.81
C SER A 168 3.13 -27.06 34.41
N LEU A 169 3.55 -28.18 33.79
CA LEU A 169 4.01 -28.24 32.41
C LEU A 169 2.98 -27.69 31.42
N ILE A 170 1.71 -28.11 31.53
CA ILE A 170 0.62 -27.63 30.67
C ILE A 170 0.47 -26.11 30.78
N ASN A 171 0.50 -25.55 32.00
CA ASN A 171 0.41 -24.10 32.19
C ASN A 171 1.60 -23.35 31.55
N TYR A 172 2.82 -23.88 31.66
CA TYR A 172 3.99 -23.29 31.00
C TYR A 172 3.88 -23.34 29.48
N ILE A 173 3.39 -24.45 28.91
CA ILE A 173 3.15 -24.59 27.47
C ILE A 173 2.11 -23.58 27.01
N VAL A 174 0.99 -23.43 27.73
CA VAL A 174 -0.06 -22.47 27.38
C VAL A 174 0.45 -21.03 27.45
N LEU A 175 1.20 -20.67 28.50
CA LEU A 175 1.83 -19.35 28.61
C LEU A 175 2.83 -19.08 27.48
N PHE A 176 3.63 -20.08 27.12
CA PHE A 176 4.56 -20.00 26.01
C PHE A 176 3.82 -19.79 24.67
N LEU A 177 2.77 -20.56 24.40
CA LEU A 177 1.93 -20.39 23.21
C LEU A 177 1.27 -19.01 23.17
N LEU A 178 0.78 -18.50 24.31
CA LEU A 178 0.22 -17.15 24.40
C LEU A 178 1.28 -16.07 24.08
N ALA A 179 2.52 -16.24 24.55
CA ALA A 179 3.63 -15.33 24.22
C ALA A 179 3.95 -15.35 22.72
N VAL A 180 4.02 -16.53 22.10
CA VAL A 180 4.23 -16.68 20.65
C VAL A 180 3.09 -16.05 19.86
N LEU A 181 1.83 -16.28 20.25
CA LEU A 181 0.65 -15.64 19.66
C LEU A 181 0.70 -14.13 19.77
N THR A 182 1.20 -13.60 20.90
CA THR A 182 1.39 -12.16 21.09
C THR A 182 2.41 -11.60 20.11
N LEU A 183 3.55 -12.25 19.95
CA LEU A 183 4.57 -11.82 18.99
C LEU A 183 4.05 -11.87 17.55
N LEU A 184 3.30 -12.92 17.19
CA LEU A 184 2.63 -13.03 15.89
C LEU A 184 1.65 -11.88 15.65
N ALA A 185 0.81 -11.56 16.64
CA ALA A 185 -0.13 -10.47 16.53
C ALA A 185 0.54 -9.10 16.38
N VAL A 186 1.66 -8.88 17.08
CA VAL A 186 2.48 -7.66 16.92
C VAL A 186 3.07 -7.59 15.52
N ALA A 187 3.62 -8.69 15.00
CA ALA A 187 4.17 -8.75 13.64
C ALA A 187 3.11 -8.41 12.58
N GLN A 188 1.92 -9.01 12.68
CA GLN A 188 0.79 -8.73 11.78
C GLN A 188 0.28 -7.30 11.91
N CYS A 189 0.25 -6.73 13.12
CA CYS A 189 -0.11 -5.32 13.31
C CYS A 189 0.86 -4.36 12.61
N ILE A 190 2.17 -4.64 12.69
CA ILE A 190 3.20 -3.84 12.02
C ILE A 190 3.06 -3.96 10.50
N GLU A 191 2.78 -5.15 10.00
CA GLU A 191 2.52 -5.42 8.59
C GLU A 191 1.31 -4.66 8.05
N ILE A 192 0.17 -4.71 8.75
CA ILE A 192 -1.03 -3.94 8.38
C ILE A 192 -0.71 -2.44 8.33
N LYS A 193 0.00 -1.92 9.33
CA LYS A 193 0.43 -0.51 9.34
C LYS A 193 1.39 -0.17 8.21
N ALA A 194 2.19 -1.13 7.74
CA ALA A 194 3.06 -0.94 6.58
C ALA A 194 2.24 -0.76 5.30
N HIS A 195 1.15 -1.52 5.14
CA HIS A 195 0.20 -1.37 4.03
C HIS A 195 -0.52 -0.03 4.05
N VAL A 196 -1.02 0.42 5.23
CA VAL A 196 -1.65 1.74 5.40
C VAL A 196 -0.71 2.86 4.93
N GLU A 197 0.52 2.87 5.44
CA GLU A 197 1.49 3.92 5.10
C GLU A 197 1.89 3.90 3.62
N MET A 198 2.02 2.70 3.05
CA MET A 198 2.32 2.54 1.63
C MET A 198 1.17 3.06 0.74
N LEU A 199 -0.09 2.89 1.18
CA LEU A 199 -1.27 3.31 0.44
C LEU A 199 -1.67 4.77 0.65
N HIS A 200 -1.32 5.39 1.78
CA HIS A 200 -1.71 6.77 2.11
C HIS A 200 -1.28 7.79 1.02
N ARG A 201 -0.22 7.47 0.25
CA ARG A 201 0.30 8.30 -0.84
C ARG A 201 -0.30 7.98 -2.23
N VAL A 202 -1.15 6.96 -2.34
CA VAL A 202 -1.65 6.43 -3.63
C VAL A 202 -3.18 6.40 -3.64
N ASP A 203 -3.78 5.79 -2.63
CA ASP A 203 -5.22 5.56 -2.51
C ASP A 203 -5.61 5.64 -1.01
N GLY A 204 -6.10 6.82 -0.60
CA GLY A 204 -6.49 7.09 0.78
C GLY A 204 -7.66 6.22 1.23
N TYR A 205 -8.63 6.00 0.34
CA TYR A 205 -9.79 5.14 0.62
C TYR A 205 -9.37 3.70 0.94
N MET A 206 -8.38 3.16 0.20
CA MET A 206 -7.84 1.84 0.51
C MET A 206 -7.05 1.83 1.83
N ALA A 207 -6.31 2.90 2.13
CA ALA A 207 -5.60 3.05 3.41
C ALA A 207 -6.57 3.02 4.60
N ASP A 208 -7.71 3.69 4.51
CA ASP A 208 -8.75 3.71 5.55
C ASP A 208 -9.34 2.30 5.78
N LYS A 209 -9.53 1.52 4.71
CA LYS A 209 -9.96 0.12 4.83
C LYS A 209 -8.97 -0.73 5.63
N TRP A 210 -7.68 -0.56 5.36
CA TRP A 210 -6.62 -1.24 6.12
C TRP A 210 -6.57 -0.79 7.58
N GLU A 211 -6.82 0.49 7.86
CA GLU A 211 -6.91 0.97 9.24
C GLU A 211 -8.13 0.39 9.98
N GLY A 212 -9.27 0.27 9.29
CA GLY A 212 -10.44 -0.43 9.82
C GLY A 212 -10.17 -1.91 10.09
N LEU A 213 -9.38 -2.58 9.23
CA LEU A 213 -8.93 -3.95 9.46
C LEU A 213 -8.01 -4.05 10.69
N TYR A 214 -7.06 -3.13 10.85
CA TYR A 214 -6.19 -3.07 12.03
C TYR A 214 -6.99 -3.02 13.33
N LYS A 215 -8.00 -2.14 13.41
CA LYS A 215 -8.85 -2.00 14.62
C LYS A 215 -9.63 -3.29 14.92
N ARG A 216 -10.24 -3.90 13.90
CA ARG A 216 -10.98 -5.17 14.05
C ARG A 216 -10.05 -6.33 14.44
N TYR A 217 -8.87 -6.39 13.85
CA TYR A 217 -7.86 -7.38 14.19
C TYR A 217 -7.41 -7.26 15.65
N LEU A 218 -7.18 -6.05 16.14
CA LEU A 218 -6.80 -5.81 17.53
C LEU A 218 -7.91 -6.22 18.51
N ILE A 219 -9.18 -5.93 18.19
CA ILE A 219 -10.34 -6.39 18.98
C ILE A 219 -10.41 -7.93 19.00
N CYS A 220 -10.25 -8.58 17.86
CA CYS A 220 -10.23 -10.04 17.75
C CYS A 220 -9.14 -10.66 18.63
N TYR A 221 -7.94 -10.08 18.58
CA TYR A 221 -6.78 -10.55 19.33
C TYR A 221 -6.96 -10.38 20.85
N ILE A 222 -7.42 -9.21 21.31
CA ILE A 222 -7.72 -8.97 22.73
C ILE A 222 -8.83 -9.90 23.21
N GLY A 223 -9.89 -10.08 22.43
CA GLY A 223 -10.98 -11.01 22.76
C GLY A 223 -10.47 -12.45 22.91
N GLY A 224 -9.70 -12.94 21.94
CA GLY A 224 -9.17 -14.30 21.98
C GLY A 224 -8.20 -14.55 23.14
N THR A 225 -7.28 -13.63 23.38
CA THR A 225 -6.34 -13.74 24.50
C THR A 225 -7.05 -13.67 25.85
N ALA A 226 -8.01 -12.77 26.03
CA ALA A 226 -8.82 -12.70 27.24
C ALA A 226 -9.59 -14.00 27.48
N SER A 227 -10.21 -14.57 26.44
CA SER A 227 -10.91 -15.86 26.54
C SER A 227 -10.00 -17.02 26.94
N ILE A 228 -8.79 -17.10 26.36
CA ILE A 228 -7.80 -18.15 26.74
C ILE A 228 -7.39 -17.98 28.20
N VAL A 229 -7.08 -16.75 28.64
CA VAL A 229 -6.68 -16.48 30.03
C VAL A 229 -7.81 -16.84 31.01
N ILE A 230 -9.04 -16.44 30.71
CA ILE A 230 -10.22 -16.77 31.54
C ILE A 230 -10.41 -18.30 31.63
N LEU A 231 -10.28 -19.02 30.50
CA LEU A 231 -10.41 -20.48 30.46
C LEU A 231 -9.34 -21.16 31.35
N THR A 232 -8.10 -20.68 31.31
CA THR A 232 -7.00 -21.24 32.13
C THR A 232 -7.11 -20.92 33.62
N MET A 233 -7.62 -19.74 33.99
CA MET A 233 -7.67 -19.30 35.39
C MET A 233 -8.87 -19.87 36.15
N LEU A 234 -10.03 -19.92 35.51
CA LEU A 234 -11.29 -20.20 36.19
C LEU A 234 -11.83 -21.61 35.91
N TRP A 235 -11.13 -22.39 35.07
CA TRP A 235 -11.58 -23.71 34.59
C TRP A 235 -13.08 -23.67 34.20
N LEU A 236 -13.50 -22.54 33.63
CA LEU A 236 -14.90 -22.15 33.50
C LEU A 236 -15.49 -22.63 32.18
N SER A 237 -16.56 -23.40 32.33
CA SER A 237 -17.77 -23.62 31.52
C SER A 237 -17.79 -23.44 29.99
N THR A 238 -18.71 -24.21 29.40
CA THR A 238 -19.17 -24.17 28.00
C THR A 238 -19.42 -22.78 27.42
N LEU A 239 -19.70 -21.76 28.24
CA LEU A 239 -19.89 -20.38 27.77
C LEU A 239 -18.60 -19.76 27.22
N VAL A 240 -17.45 -20.00 27.86
CA VAL A 240 -16.16 -19.45 27.38
C VAL A 240 -15.76 -20.12 26.07
N GLU A 241 -16.05 -21.42 25.92
CA GLU A 241 -15.83 -22.16 24.68
C GLU A 241 -16.66 -21.58 23.53
N ILE A 242 -17.94 -21.27 23.75
CA ILE A 242 -18.81 -20.63 22.74
C ILE A 242 -18.22 -19.27 22.31
N VAL A 243 -17.71 -18.48 23.26
CA VAL A 243 -17.04 -17.20 22.94
C VAL A 243 -15.78 -17.43 22.12
N LEU A 244 -14.95 -18.41 22.48
CA LEU A 244 -13.74 -18.78 21.71
C LEU A 244 -14.09 -19.19 20.28
N PHE A 245 -15.13 -20.01 20.09
CA PHE A 245 -15.62 -20.36 18.74
C PHE A 245 -16.03 -19.12 17.96
N GLY A 246 -16.73 -18.17 18.60
CA GLY A 246 -17.07 -16.88 17.99
C GLY A 246 -15.85 -16.08 17.55
N VAL A 247 -14.82 -16.00 18.41
CA VAL A 247 -13.56 -15.33 18.09
C VAL A 247 -12.83 -16.01 16.93
N MET A 248 -12.80 -17.34 16.89
CA MET A 248 -12.18 -18.11 15.80
C MET A 248 -12.85 -17.83 14.46
N ILE A 249 -14.19 -17.85 14.41
CA ILE A 249 -14.95 -17.51 13.20
C ILE A 249 -14.64 -16.06 12.76
N PHE A 250 -14.63 -15.12 13.72
CA PHE A 250 -14.28 -13.74 13.44
C PHE A 250 -12.84 -13.57 12.95
N GLY A 251 -11.90 -14.36 13.47
CA GLY A 251 -10.51 -14.43 13.01
C GLY A 251 -10.40 -14.87 11.55
N ILE A 252 -11.15 -15.91 11.15
CA ILE A 252 -11.21 -16.37 9.75
C ILE A 252 -11.73 -15.25 8.84
N VAL A 253 -12.80 -14.56 9.24
CA VAL A 253 -13.36 -13.44 8.47
C VAL A 253 -12.33 -12.31 8.31
N ASN A 254 -11.60 -11.97 9.37
CA ASN A 254 -10.53 -10.98 9.31
C ASN A 254 -9.42 -11.42 8.36
N GLN A 255 -9.07 -12.71 8.33
CA GLN A 255 -8.01 -13.19 7.45
C GLN A 255 -8.43 -13.22 5.96
N ILE A 256 -9.67 -13.59 5.68
CA ILE A 256 -10.23 -13.47 4.33
C ILE A 256 -10.23 -11.99 3.89
N THR A 257 -10.63 -11.09 4.79
CA THR A 257 -10.63 -9.65 4.50
C THR A 257 -9.22 -9.13 4.24
N TYR A 258 -8.23 -9.58 5.01
CA TYR A 258 -6.81 -9.28 4.80
C TYR A 258 -6.36 -9.70 3.40
N LEU A 259 -6.64 -10.94 2.98
CA LEU A 259 -6.30 -11.44 1.64
C LEU A 259 -6.95 -10.62 0.52
N VAL A 260 -8.23 -10.31 0.67
CA VAL A 260 -8.97 -9.47 -0.30
C VAL A 260 -8.32 -8.09 -0.40
N TYR A 261 -7.96 -7.49 0.73
CA TYR A 261 -7.33 -6.17 0.76
C TYR A 261 -5.91 -6.20 0.19
N LEU A 262 -5.15 -7.26 0.42
CA LEU A 262 -3.83 -7.45 -0.18
C LEU A 262 -3.90 -7.51 -1.70
N HIS A 263 -4.81 -8.31 -2.24
CA HIS A 263 -5.03 -8.39 -3.69
C HIS A 263 -5.53 -7.07 -4.28
N GLN A 264 -6.46 -6.38 -3.61
CA GLN A 264 -6.92 -5.05 -4.05
C GLN A 264 -5.78 -4.03 -4.04
N THR A 265 -4.91 -4.07 -3.03
CA THR A 265 -3.72 -3.22 -2.93
C THR A 265 -2.78 -3.46 -4.11
N ALA A 266 -2.50 -4.73 -4.44
CA ALA A 266 -1.69 -5.08 -5.61
C ALA A 266 -2.28 -4.51 -6.92
N LYS A 267 -3.60 -4.58 -7.08
CA LYS A 267 -4.32 -4.00 -8.23
C LYS A 267 -4.27 -2.46 -8.24
N CYS A 268 -4.34 -1.79 -7.09
CA CYS A 268 -4.18 -0.34 -7.02
C CYS A 268 -2.81 0.08 -7.55
N PHE A 269 -1.74 -0.61 -7.16
CA PHE A 269 -0.39 -0.33 -7.66
C PHE A 269 -0.21 -0.68 -9.15
N ASP A 270 -0.84 -1.74 -9.65
CA ASP A 270 -0.85 -2.05 -11.09
C ASP A 270 -1.49 -0.91 -11.89
N LYS A 271 -2.67 -0.45 -11.46
CA LYS A 271 -3.35 0.70 -12.07
C LYS A 271 -2.50 1.96 -11.95
N ALA A 272 -1.90 2.23 -10.79
CA ALA A 272 -1.03 3.39 -10.56
C ALA A 272 0.16 3.40 -11.52
N SER A 273 0.69 2.23 -11.87
CA SER A 273 1.78 2.12 -12.85
C SER A 273 1.32 2.44 -14.29
N LYS A 274 0.04 2.28 -14.61
CA LYS A 274 -0.49 2.50 -15.97
C LYS A 274 -0.81 3.97 -16.25
N TYR A 275 -1.28 4.74 -15.27
CA TYR A 275 -1.65 6.15 -15.48
C TYR A 275 -0.45 7.11 -15.27
N ARG A 276 -0.25 8.02 -16.23
CA ARG A 276 0.95 8.89 -16.37
C ARG A 276 0.91 10.19 -15.54
N ARG A 277 -0.20 10.49 -14.87
CA ARG A 277 -0.47 11.82 -14.25
C ARG A 277 -0.36 11.86 -12.71
N PHE A 278 0.33 10.93 -12.09
CA PHE A 278 0.51 10.98 -10.63
C PHE A 278 1.48 12.05 -10.16
N HIS A 279 2.35 12.58 -11.02
CA HIS A 279 3.32 13.57 -10.59
C HIS A 279 2.74 15.00 -10.71
N ASN A 280 2.02 15.45 -9.69
CA ASN A 280 1.82 16.89 -9.47
C ASN A 280 3.06 17.44 -8.74
N PRO A 281 3.89 18.29 -9.38
CA PRO A 281 5.11 18.82 -8.78
C PRO A 281 4.85 19.72 -7.56
N ASN A 282 3.61 20.18 -7.34
CA ASN A 282 3.26 21.07 -6.23
C ASN A 282 2.70 20.34 -5.00
N THR A 283 2.25 19.08 -5.11
CA THR A 283 1.61 18.34 -3.99
C THR A 283 2.26 16.99 -3.68
N GLY A 284 3.21 16.52 -4.50
CA GLY A 284 3.53 15.10 -4.52
C GLY A 284 2.33 14.29 -5.06
N PHE A 285 2.54 12.98 -5.24
CA PHE A 285 1.61 12.01 -5.83
C PHE A 285 0.12 12.39 -5.77
N GLY A 286 -0.53 12.57 -6.92
CA GLY A 286 -1.97 12.84 -6.99
C GLY A 286 -2.78 11.66 -6.44
N HIS A 287 -3.75 11.94 -5.58
CA HIS A 287 -4.66 10.91 -5.07
C HIS A 287 -5.51 10.32 -6.22
N MET A 288 -5.64 9.00 -6.27
CA MET A 288 -6.66 8.37 -7.11
C MET A 288 -8.04 8.71 -6.54
N ASN A 289 -8.81 9.57 -7.24
CA ASN A 289 -10.19 9.85 -6.86
C ASN A 289 -11.06 8.62 -7.12
N ARG A 290 -11.74 8.14 -6.07
CA ARG A 290 -12.79 7.13 -6.17
C ARG A 290 -14.15 7.77 -5.91
N ASN A 291 -15.20 7.26 -6.56
CA ASN A 291 -16.58 7.63 -6.23
C ASN A 291 -17.00 7.00 -4.89
N GLU A 292 -18.17 7.35 -4.38
CA GLU A 292 -18.72 6.80 -3.11
C GLU A 292 -18.91 5.27 -3.13
N ARG A 293 -18.91 4.66 -4.31
CA ARG A 293 -18.95 3.20 -4.50
C ARG A 293 -17.56 2.55 -4.50
N GLY A 294 -16.49 3.33 -4.33
CA GLY A 294 -15.12 2.84 -4.34
C GLY A 294 -14.60 2.49 -5.73
N GLU A 295 -15.25 2.94 -6.80
CA GLU A 295 -14.76 2.77 -8.17
C GLU A 295 -13.88 3.94 -8.57
N PHE A 296 -12.84 3.68 -9.36
CA PHE A 296 -11.96 4.73 -9.85
C PHE A 296 -12.71 5.65 -10.79
N VAL A 297 -12.71 6.95 -10.48
CA VAL A 297 -13.24 7.95 -11.40
C VAL A 297 -12.17 8.18 -12.45
N GLU A 298 -12.36 7.61 -13.64
CA GLU A 298 -11.63 8.08 -14.80
C GLU A 298 -12.05 9.53 -15.03
N GLN A 299 -11.15 10.49 -14.79
CA GLN A 299 -11.32 11.82 -15.34
C GLN A 299 -10.91 11.73 -16.82
N PRO A 300 -11.86 11.76 -17.78
CA PRO A 300 -11.52 11.87 -19.19
C PRO A 300 -10.70 13.14 -19.42
N LEU A 301 -9.78 13.09 -20.37
CA LEU A 301 -8.80 14.15 -20.62
C LEU A 301 -9.42 15.45 -21.16
N ASP A 302 -10.71 15.47 -21.46
CA ASP A 302 -11.32 16.53 -22.26
C ASP A 302 -12.60 17.03 -21.59
N THR A 303 -12.46 17.97 -20.64
CA THR A 303 -13.37 19.13 -20.40
C THR A 303 -12.98 19.81 -19.09
N VAL A 304 -11.79 20.42 -19.04
CA VAL A 304 -11.67 21.67 -18.27
C VAL A 304 -11.98 22.76 -19.29
N LYS A 305 -13.28 22.92 -19.61
CA LYS A 305 -13.76 24.22 -20.05
C LYS A 305 -13.55 25.11 -18.85
N ALA A 306 -12.56 25.98 -18.94
CA ALA A 306 -12.44 27.08 -18.01
C ALA A 306 -13.74 27.90 -18.12
N ASP A 307 -14.64 27.72 -17.16
CA ASP A 307 -15.65 28.73 -16.88
C ASP A 307 -14.89 29.97 -16.43
N ARG A 308 -14.64 30.83 -17.43
CA ARG A 308 -14.14 32.18 -17.22
C ARG A 308 -15.31 32.92 -16.56
N PRO A 309 -15.15 33.53 -15.39
CA PRO A 309 -16.15 34.45 -14.87
C PRO A 309 -16.30 35.59 -15.88
N GLN A 310 -17.52 35.76 -16.38
CA GLN A 310 -17.93 36.85 -17.24
C GLN A 310 -17.91 38.11 -16.39
N THR A 311 -16.82 38.87 -16.47
CA THR A 311 -16.74 40.21 -15.89
C THR A 311 -17.57 41.14 -16.77
N ASP A 312 -18.83 41.36 -16.38
CA ASP A 312 -19.65 42.42 -16.94
C ASP A 312 -19.13 43.76 -16.41
N ASN A 313 -18.47 44.48 -17.31
CA ASN A 313 -18.29 45.92 -17.23
C ASN A 313 -19.64 46.59 -17.51
N MET A 314 -20.25 47.19 -16.49
CA MET A 314 -20.99 48.43 -16.68
C MET A 314 -20.58 49.42 -15.60
N GLY A 315 -19.93 50.49 -16.04
CA GLY A 315 -19.72 51.69 -15.24
C GLY A 315 -21.03 52.46 -15.04
N GLY A 316 -21.08 53.25 -13.98
CA GLY A 316 -22.19 54.17 -13.72
C GLY A 316 -22.11 54.79 -12.33
N TYR A 317 -21.48 55.97 -12.27
CA TYR A 317 -21.54 56.90 -11.15
C TYR A 317 -22.98 57.14 -10.66
N HIS A 318 -23.22 57.13 -9.35
CA HIS A 318 -23.71 58.32 -8.62
C HIS A 318 -23.76 58.10 -7.09
N SER A 319 -23.40 59.18 -6.41
CA SER A 319 -23.43 59.48 -4.98
C SER A 319 -24.84 59.46 -4.33
N ILE A 320 -24.85 59.60 -2.98
CA ILE A 320 -25.92 60.05 -2.04
C ILE A 320 -26.30 58.91 -1.07
N SER A 321 -25.69 58.81 0.12
CA SER A 321 -26.00 59.48 1.40
C SER A 321 -27.23 58.96 2.16
N LYS A 322 -26.97 58.58 3.43
CA LYS A 322 -27.79 58.76 4.65
C LYS A 322 -29.03 57.89 4.92
N ILE A 323 -29.06 57.40 6.17
CA ILE A 323 -30.22 57.15 7.08
C ILE A 323 -30.99 55.84 6.75
N ARG A 324 -31.31 54.92 7.64
CA ARG A 324 -31.46 54.85 9.11
C ARG A 324 -31.07 53.43 9.56
#